data_AF-A0A8T3NM61-F1
#
_entry.id   AF-A0A8T3NM61-F1
#
_cell.length_a   1.000
_cell.length_b   1.000
_cell.length_c   1.000
_cell.angle_alpha   90.00
_cell.angle_beta   90.00
_cell.angle_gamma   90.00
#
_symmetry.space_group_name_H-M   'P 1'
#
loop_
_entity.id
_entity.type
_entity.pdbx_description
1 polymer ?
#
loop_
_entity_poly.entity_id
_entity_poly.type
_entity_poly.pdbx_seq_one_letter_code
_entity_poly.pdbx_strand_id
1 'polypeptide(L)'
;MSESVSDSTSRTNWARVDALNDDEIDTADAPALSDDFFRRATWRRPGPVSVTVRVDPEIVAWYHAQGEEGEQRMSAALRIYAEAHRGL
;
A
#
# COMPACT_ATOMS: atom_id res chain seq x y z
N MET A 1 -19.17 -10.04 -32.13
CA MET A 1 -18.61 -9.07 -31.16
C MET A 1 -17.20 -9.55 -30.90
N SER A 2 -16.18 -8.82 -31.36
CA SER A 2 -14.78 -9.17 -31.10
C SER A 2 -14.23 -8.17 -30.11
N GLU A 3 -13.85 -8.69 -28.95
CA GLU A 3 -13.19 -7.96 -27.87
C GLU A 3 -11.73 -7.75 -28.27
N SER A 4 -11.31 -6.49 -28.44
CA SER A 4 -9.91 -6.17 -28.74
C SER A 4 -9.14 -6.04 -27.44
N VAL A 5 -8.22 -6.97 -27.19
CA VAL A 5 -7.16 -6.85 -26.17
C VAL A 5 -6.34 -5.60 -26.49
N SER A 6 -6.36 -4.61 -25.60
CA SER A 6 -5.48 -3.45 -25.71
C SER A 6 -4.05 -3.87 -25.36
N ASP A 7 -3.20 -3.90 -26.37
CA ASP A 7 -1.75 -4.05 -26.24
C ASP A 7 -1.23 -2.87 -25.42
N SER A 8 -1.00 -3.06 -24.12
CA SER A 8 -0.60 -2.01 -23.17
C SER A 8 0.92 -1.81 -23.15
N THR A 9 1.58 -2.04 -24.28
CA THR A 9 3.01 -1.80 -24.41
C THR A 9 3.25 -0.29 -24.40
N SER A 10 3.91 0.20 -23.35
CA SER A 10 4.25 1.61 -23.21
C SER A 10 5.03 2.09 -24.43
N ARG A 11 4.60 3.22 -25.02
CA ARG A 11 5.30 3.88 -26.13
C ARG A 11 6.55 4.66 -25.68
N THR A 12 6.89 4.57 -24.40
CA THR A 12 8.07 5.23 -23.82
C THR A 12 9.36 4.63 -24.37
N ASN A 13 10.28 5.50 -24.78
CA ASN A 13 11.64 5.09 -25.11
C ASN A 13 12.46 4.91 -23.82
N TRP A 14 12.45 3.69 -23.29
CA TRP A 14 13.14 3.36 -22.03
C TRP A 14 14.65 3.48 -22.11
N ALA A 15 15.27 3.12 -23.24
CA ALA A 15 16.72 3.26 -23.42
C ALA A 15 17.19 4.73 -23.31
N ARG A 16 16.35 5.69 -23.70
CA ARG A 16 16.62 7.12 -23.49
C ARG A 16 16.53 7.50 -22.01
N VAL A 17 15.53 6.98 -21.29
CA VAL A 17 15.35 7.27 -19.86
C VAL A 17 16.50 6.68 -19.05
N ASP A 18 16.90 5.45 -19.34
CA ASP A 18 18.01 4.76 -18.65
C ASP A 18 19.37 5.43 -18.86
N ALA A 19 19.53 6.17 -19.96
CA ALA A 19 20.76 6.88 -20.30
C ALA A 19 20.77 8.35 -19.82
N LEU A 20 19.67 8.85 -19.26
CA LEU A 20 19.54 10.25 -18.84
C LEU A 20 20.25 10.47 -17.49
N ASN A 21 21.12 11.48 -17.40
CA ASN A 21 21.77 11.84 -16.14
C ASN A 21 20.85 12.70 -15.26
N ASP A 22 21.09 12.71 -13.96
CA ASP A 22 20.24 13.43 -12.98
C ASP A 22 20.19 14.94 -13.26
N ASP A 23 21.32 15.54 -13.66
CA ASP A 23 21.43 16.96 -14.02
C ASP A 23 20.64 17.34 -15.29
N GLU A 24 20.27 16.35 -16.13
CA GLU A 24 19.51 16.56 -17.35
C GLU A 24 17.99 16.48 -17.11
N ILE A 25 17.55 16.13 -15.89
CA ILE A 25 16.15 16.04 -15.50
C ILE A 25 15.61 17.45 -15.22
N ASP A 26 14.66 17.89 -16.03
CA ASP A 26 13.90 19.11 -15.75
C ASP A 26 12.97 18.90 -14.55
N THR A 27 13.20 19.65 -13.48
CA THR A 27 12.42 19.62 -12.23
C THR A 27 11.68 20.93 -11.98
N ALA A 28 11.55 21.80 -12.99
CA ALA A 28 10.91 23.10 -12.84
C ALA A 28 9.44 23.03 -12.36
N ASP A 29 8.75 21.92 -12.63
CA ASP A 29 7.39 21.64 -12.18
C ASP A 29 7.31 21.01 -10.78
N ALA A 30 8.42 20.49 -10.26
CA ALA A 30 8.53 19.79 -8.99
C ALA A 30 9.65 20.40 -8.11
N PRO A 31 9.50 21.67 -7.67
CA PRO A 31 10.50 22.34 -6.85
C PRO A 31 10.71 21.61 -5.52
N ALA A 32 11.93 21.67 -4.99
CA ALA A 32 12.27 21.07 -3.71
C ALA A 32 11.37 21.61 -2.57
N LEU A 33 10.84 20.68 -1.77
CA LEU A 33 10.02 21.02 -0.61
C LEU A 33 10.90 21.54 0.53
N SER A 34 10.48 22.62 1.19
CA SER A 34 11.23 23.25 2.28
C SER A 34 11.00 22.57 3.63
N ASP A 35 11.89 22.83 4.61
CA ASP A 35 11.69 22.37 5.99
C ASP A 35 10.40 22.90 6.61
N ASP A 36 9.96 24.11 6.23
CA ASP A 36 8.65 24.69 6.61
C ASP A 36 7.46 23.87 6.11
N PHE A 37 7.58 23.23 4.95
CA PHE A 37 6.59 22.30 4.46
C PHE A 37 6.52 21.07 5.37
N PHE A 38 7.67 20.42 5.61
CA PHE A 38 7.73 19.21 6.43
C PHE A 38 7.35 19.44 7.89
N ARG A 39 7.66 20.61 8.46
CA ARG A 39 7.22 21.01 9.81
C ARG A 39 5.71 21.08 9.98
N ARG A 40 4.96 21.38 8.91
CA ARG A 40 3.49 21.47 8.91
C ARG A 40 2.84 20.22 8.32
N ALA A 41 3.60 19.38 7.64
CA ALA A 41 3.12 18.15 7.06
C ALA A 41 2.59 17.25 8.18
N THR A 42 1.37 16.74 7.99
CA THR A 42 0.79 15.77 8.91
C THR A 42 0.94 14.39 8.32
N TRP A 43 1.64 13.50 9.02
CA TRP A 43 1.71 12.11 8.62
C TRP A 43 0.33 11.46 8.72
N ARG A 44 -0.15 10.90 7.60
CA ARG A 44 -1.42 10.16 7.54
C ARG A 44 -1.11 8.68 7.37
N ARG A 45 -1.25 7.91 8.44
CA ARG A 45 -1.34 6.46 8.32
C ARG A 45 -2.77 6.12 7.86
N PRO A 46 -2.96 5.24 6.85
CA PRO A 46 -4.28 4.72 6.57
C PRO A 46 -4.87 4.13 7.87
N GLY A 47 -6.07 4.56 8.21
CA GLY A 47 -6.78 4.06 9.39
C GLY A 47 -7.18 2.60 9.21
N PRO A 48 -7.65 1.94 10.29
CA PRO A 48 -8.24 0.62 10.19
C PRO A 48 -9.41 0.63 9.21
N VAL A 49 -9.52 -0.42 8.40
CA VAL A 49 -10.63 -0.61 7.46
C VAL A 49 -11.54 -1.70 8.01
N SER A 50 -12.83 -1.39 8.14
CA SER A 50 -13.84 -2.38 8.52
C SER A 50 -14.22 -3.23 7.31
N VAL A 51 -14.01 -4.54 7.41
CA VAL A 51 -14.38 -5.52 6.38
C VAL A 51 -15.26 -6.60 6.99
N THR A 52 -16.24 -7.09 6.22
CA THR A 52 -17.06 -8.24 6.62
C THR A 52 -16.43 -9.51 6.07
N VAL A 53 -15.94 -10.38 6.96
CA VAL A 53 -15.34 -11.67 6.60
C VAL A 53 -16.07 -12.78 7.35
N ARG A 54 -16.27 -13.94 6.71
CA ARG A 54 -16.77 -15.14 7.39
C ARG A 54 -15.59 -15.85 8.05
N VAL A 55 -15.68 -16.01 9.36
CA VAL A 55 -14.67 -16.68 10.19
C VAL A 55 -15.37 -17.78 10.97
N ASP A 56 -14.64 -18.85 11.28
CA ASP A 56 -15.13 -19.93 12.13
C ASP A 56 -15.62 -19.38 13.49
N PRO A 57 -16.81 -19.78 13.97
CA PRO A 57 -17.38 -19.25 15.20
C PRO A 57 -16.51 -19.53 16.44
N GLU A 58 -15.76 -20.62 16.48
CA GLU A 58 -14.88 -20.95 17.61
C GLU A 58 -13.68 -19.99 17.69
N ILE A 59 -13.13 -19.61 16.53
CA ILE A 59 -12.02 -18.64 16.44
C ILE A 59 -12.49 -17.27 16.93
N VAL A 60 -13.68 -16.84 16.50
CA VAL A 60 -14.27 -15.56 16.91
C VAL A 60 -14.55 -15.56 18.42
N ALA A 61 -15.12 -16.64 18.95
CA ALA A 61 -15.36 -16.80 20.38
C ALA A 61 -14.05 -16.74 21.19
N TRP A 62 -12.98 -17.38 20.69
CA TRP A 62 -11.67 -17.35 21.34
C TRP A 62 -11.05 -15.95 21.41
N TYR A 63 -11.17 -15.13 20.35
CA TYR A 63 -10.71 -13.74 20.38
C TYR A 63 -11.57 -12.87 21.30
N HIS A 64 -12.90 -13.03 21.28
CA HIS A 64 -13.78 -12.27 22.18
C HIS A 64 -13.53 -12.58 23.67
N ALA A 65 -13.17 -13.83 24.00
CA ALA A 65 -12.83 -14.23 25.36
C ALA A 65 -11.61 -13.49 25.94
N GLN A 66 -10.80 -12.83 25.09
CA GLN A 66 -9.60 -12.09 25.50
C GLN A 66 -9.91 -10.62 25.88
N GLY A 67 -11.17 -10.20 25.83
CA GLY A 67 -11.60 -8.86 26.22
C GLY A 67 -11.27 -7.80 25.18
N GLU A 68 -11.01 -6.57 25.63
CA GLU A 68 -10.87 -5.36 24.81
C GLU A 68 -9.72 -5.43 23.78
N GLU A 69 -8.76 -6.33 23.99
CA GLU A 69 -7.62 -6.55 23.08
C GLU A 69 -7.89 -7.62 22.01
N GLY A 70 -9.02 -8.32 22.05
CA GLY A 70 -9.32 -9.45 21.17
C GLY A 70 -9.25 -9.09 19.68
N GLU A 71 -9.88 -7.98 19.29
CA GLU A 71 -9.85 -7.48 17.91
C GLU A 71 -8.43 -7.06 17.47
N GLN A 72 -7.65 -6.47 18.38
CA GLN A 72 -6.27 -6.06 18.09
C GLN A 72 -5.38 -7.28 17.86
N ARG A 73 -5.55 -8.33 18.66
CA ARG A 73 -4.83 -9.61 18.48
C ARG A 73 -5.24 -10.32 17.21
N MET A 74 -6.53 -10.29 16.86
CA MET A 74 -7.03 -10.82 15.58
C MET A 74 -6.40 -10.08 14.40
N SER A 75 -6.35 -8.74 14.46
CA SER A 75 -5.70 -7.93 13.43
C SER A 75 -4.20 -8.25 13.30
N ALA A 76 -3.49 -8.42 14.42
CA ALA A 76 -2.08 -8.80 14.43
C ALA A 76 -1.85 -10.19 13.81
N ALA A 77 -2.69 -11.17 14.12
CA ALA A 77 -2.60 -12.51 13.55
C ALA A 77 -2.80 -12.50 12.02
N LEU A 78 -3.81 -11.76 11.53
CA LEU A 78 -4.06 -11.58 10.09
C LEU A 78 -2.85 -10.93 9.40
N ARG A 79 -2.21 -9.95 10.05
CA ARG A 79 -1.01 -9.30 9.53
C ARG A 79 0.16 -10.26 9.41
N ILE A 80 0.45 -11.04 10.46
CA ILE A 80 1.54 -12.03 10.45
C ILE A 80 1.32 -13.05 9.33
N TYR A 81 0.09 -13.55 9.19
CA TYR A 81 -0.25 -14.48 8.13
C TYR A 81 -0.02 -13.87 6.74
N ALA A 82 -0.50 -12.65 6.52
CA ALA A 82 -0.32 -11.95 5.25
C ALA A 82 1.17 -11.72 4.92
N GLU A 83 1.98 -11.27 5.90
CA GLU A 83 3.42 -11.05 5.73
C GLU A 83 4.15 -12.35 5.40
N ALA A 84 3.81 -13.46 6.06
CA ALA A 84 4.41 -14.77 5.79
C ALA A 84 4.13 -15.30 4.37
N HIS A 85 3.06 -14.85 3.72
CA HIS A 85 2.64 -15.31 2.39
C HIS A 85 2.85 -14.25 1.29
N ARG A 86 3.42 -13.09 1.62
CA ARG A 86 3.63 -11.98 0.67
C ARG A 86 4.82 -12.17 -0.28
N GLY A 87 5.54 -13.29 -0.16
CA GLY A 87 6.74 -13.62 -0.94
C GLY A 87 6.66 -14.93 -1.72
N LEU A 88 5.45 -15.43 -2.00
CA LEU A 88 5.20 -16.53 -2.96
C LEU A 88 4.90 -15.97 -4.35
#